data_AF-A0A967KIN9-F1
#
_entry.id   AF-A0A967KIN9-F1
#
_cell.length_a   1.000
_cell.length_b   1.000
_cell.length_c   1.000
_cell.angle_alpha   90.00
_cell.angle_beta   90.00
_cell.angle_gamma   90.00
#
_symmetry.space_group_name_H-M   'P 1'
#
loop_
_entity.id
_entity.type
_entity.pdbx_description
1 polymer ?
#
loop_
_entity_poly.entity_id
_entity_poly.type
_entity_poly.pdbx_seq_one_letter_code
_entity_poly.pdbx_strand_id
1 'polypeptide(L)'
;MKITSQLKSGVVLLLVISFTTAHAGAPEVEHYNANPDMQLPFSDAVRVGHMLYLSGKIGNVPGTLQLAQGGIRGETRQTLENIKASLEKYGSSLGEVVK
;
A
#
# COMPACT_ATOMS: atom_id res chain seq x y z
N MET A 1 76.06 4.07 22.28
CA MET A 1 75.70 3.68 23.65
C MET A 1 74.55 4.57 24.15
N LYS A 2 73.30 4.13 23.95
CA LYS A 2 72.11 4.37 24.80
C LYS A 2 70.96 3.56 24.16
N ILE A 3 70.54 2.56 24.91
CA ILE A 3 69.49 1.58 24.63
C ILE A 3 68.20 2.09 25.31
N THR A 4 67.02 1.60 24.90
CA THR A 4 65.66 1.71 25.50
C THR A 4 64.91 3.01 25.16
N SER A 5 63.58 3.06 24.93
CA SER A 5 62.48 2.18 25.32
C SER A 5 61.26 2.40 24.40
N GLN A 6 60.56 1.31 24.13
CA GLN A 6 59.19 1.19 23.63
C GLN A 6 58.21 2.24 24.22
N LEU A 7 57.31 2.78 23.39
CA LEU A 7 55.93 3.04 23.83
C LEU A 7 54.95 2.88 22.67
N LYS A 8 54.24 1.76 22.71
CA LYS A 8 53.05 1.45 21.94
C LYS A 8 51.89 2.30 22.50
N SER A 9 51.38 3.26 21.73
CA SER A 9 50.09 3.90 21.94
C SER A 9 49.49 4.07 20.54
N GLY A 10 48.56 3.25 20.09
CA GLY A 10 47.27 3.00 20.74
C GLY A 10 46.22 3.48 19.75
N VAL A 11 46.12 2.82 18.58
CA VAL A 11 45.04 3.04 17.62
C VAL A 11 43.80 2.39 18.23
N VAL A 12 43.07 3.16 19.05
CA VAL A 12 41.71 2.79 19.46
C VAL A 12 40.80 3.19 18.30
N LEU A 13 40.62 2.28 17.36
CA LEU A 13 39.58 2.38 16.33
C LEU A 13 38.24 2.14 17.05
N LEU A 14 37.57 3.22 17.45
CA LEU A 14 36.24 3.17 18.03
C LEU A 14 35.25 2.79 16.91
N LEU A 15 35.03 1.49 16.71
CA LEU A 15 33.97 0.99 15.84
C LEU A 15 32.63 1.27 16.53
N VAL A 16 32.01 2.41 16.19
CA VAL A 16 30.65 2.71 16.60
C VAL A 16 29.73 1.78 15.82
N ILE A 17 29.40 0.63 16.40
CA ILE A 17 28.32 -0.22 15.91
C ILE A 17 27.02 0.49 16.27
N SER A 18 26.54 1.34 15.37
CA SER A 18 25.18 1.84 15.42
C SER A 18 24.23 0.65 15.27
N PHE A 19 23.79 0.09 16.40
CA PHE A 19 22.64 -0.80 16.43
C PHE A 19 21.43 0.03 16.00
N THR A 20 21.11 0.01 14.71
CA THR A 20 19.82 0.48 14.24
C THR A 20 18.79 -0.50 14.81
N THR A 21 18.12 -0.09 15.89
CA THR A 21 16.91 -0.76 16.33
C THR A 21 15.95 -0.75 15.14
N ALA A 22 15.66 -1.92 14.57
CA ALA A 22 14.58 -2.08 13.61
C ALA A 22 13.29 -1.74 14.34
N HIS A 23 12.91 -0.46 14.31
CA HIS A 23 11.60 -0.05 14.72
C HIS A 23 10.67 -0.56 13.63
N ALA A 24 9.91 -1.62 13.94
CA ALA A 24 8.75 -1.98 13.13
C ALA A 24 7.74 -0.83 13.29
N GLY A 25 7.95 0.24 12.52
CA GLY A 25 7.02 1.36 12.43
C GLY A 25 5.66 0.86 12.01
N ALA A 26 4.62 1.61 12.36
CA ALA A 26 3.27 1.33 11.88
C ALA A 26 3.31 1.10 10.35
N PRO A 27 2.54 0.14 9.83
CA PRO A 27 2.53 -0.12 8.39
C PRO A 27 2.17 1.16 7.66
N GLU A 28 2.86 1.44 6.56
CA GLU A 28 2.52 2.55 5.68
C GLU A 28 1.10 2.37 5.15
N VAL A 29 0.31 3.43 5.22
CA VAL A 29 -1.10 3.46 4.80
C VAL A 29 -1.25 4.44 3.65
N GLU A 30 -1.63 3.92 2.48
CA GLU A 30 -1.94 4.72 1.30
C GLU A 30 -3.46 4.79 1.10
N HIS A 31 -4.00 5.99 0.94
CA HIS A 31 -5.41 6.22 0.65
C HIS A 31 -5.60 6.59 -0.83
N TYR A 32 -6.43 5.82 -1.54
CA TYR A 32 -6.81 6.11 -2.92
C TYR A 32 -8.22 6.71 -2.95
N ASN A 33 -8.36 7.92 -3.48
CA ASN A 33 -9.66 8.58 -3.60
C ASN A 33 -10.31 8.30 -4.97
N ALA A 34 -11.64 8.16 -4.99
CA ALA A 34 -12.39 7.81 -6.21
C ALA A 34 -12.37 8.95 -7.24
N ASN A 35 -12.60 10.17 -6.77
CA ASN A 35 -12.60 11.40 -7.54
C ASN A 35 -12.03 12.53 -6.66
N PRO A 36 -10.97 13.25 -7.07
CA PRO A 36 -10.43 14.39 -6.33
C PRO A 36 -11.48 15.48 -6.04
N ASP A 37 -12.46 15.61 -6.92
CA ASP A 37 -13.49 16.66 -6.86
C ASP A 37 -14.71 16.26 -6.01
N MET A 38 -14.81 14.98 -5.61
CA MET A 38 -15.87 14.50 -4.71
C MET A 38 -15.26 14.12 -3.36
N GLN A 39 -15.42 15.00 -2.37
CA GLN A 39 -15.07 14.71 -0.98
C GLN A 39 -16.12 13.81 -0.35
N LEU A 40 -16.00 12.51 -0.57
CA LEU A 40 -16.80 11.50 0.10
C LEU A 40 -16.11 11.06 1.39
N PRO A 41 -16.85 10.67 2.45
CA PRO A 41 -16.27 10.24 3.73
C PRO A 41 -15.73 8.80 3.66
N PHE A 42 -15.19 8.37 2.51
CA PHE A 42 -14.55 7.08 2.31
C PHE A 42 -13.55 7.13 1.14
N SER A 43 -12.54 6.27 1.18
CA SER A 43 -11.58 6.06 0.10
C SER A 43 -12.11 5.04 -0.92
N ASP A 44 -11.73 5.15 -2.18
CA ASP A 44 -12.01 4.12 -3.18
C ASP A 44 -11.32 2.79 -2.85
N ALA A 45 -10.09 2.90 -2.35
CA ALA A 45 -9.35 1.80 -1.75
C ALA A 45 -8.34 2.33 -0.71
N VAL A 46 -7.89 1.46 0.19
CA VAL A 46 -6.81 1.74 1.14
C VAL A 46 -5.80 0.59 1.06
N ARG A 47 -4.52 0.90 0.97
CA ARG A 47 -3.43 -0.09 1.02
C ARG A 47 -2.74 0.01 2.36
N VAL A 48 -2.54 -1.14 3.01
CA VAL A 48 -1.77 -1.29 4.25
C VAL A 48 -0.74 -2.38 4.02
N GLY A 49 0.53 -1.98 3.80
CA GLY A 49 1.56 -2.90 3.31
C GLY A 49 1.14 -3.56 1.99
N HIS A 50 1.01 -4.89 1.97
CA HIS A 50 0.63 -5.65 0.77
C HIS A 50 -0.88 -5.87 0.61
N MET A 51 -1.70 -5.54 1.62
CA MET A 51 -3.14 -5.76 1.57
C MET A 51 -3.85 -4.55 0.97
N LEU A 52 -4.78 -4.80 0.04
CA LEU A 52 -5.63 -3.77 -0.56
C LEU A 52 -7.08 -3.97 -0.09
N TYR A 53 -7.59 -2.98 0.65
CA TYR A 53 -8.98 -2.92 1.08
C TYR A 53 -9.77 -2.08 0.08
N LEU A 54 -10.64 -2.74 -0.69
CA LEU A 54 -11.46 -2.08 -1.70
C LEU A 54 -12.82 -1.68 -1.12
N SER A 55 -13.26 -0.44 -1.37
CA SER A 55 -14.64 -0.06 -1.05
C SER A 55 -15.64 -0.87 -1.87
N GLY A 56 -16.84 -1.05 -1.33
CA GLY A 56 -17.93 -1.73 -2.04
C GLY A 56 -18.18 -1.09 -3.41
N LYS A 57 -18.29 -1.93 -4.45
CA LYS A 57 -18.59 -1.49 -5.81
C LYS A 57 -20.04 -1.77 -6.13
N ILE A 58 -20.67 -0.85 -6.85
CA ILE A 58 -22.04 -0.98 -7.35
C ILE A 58 -22.00 -1.25 -8.85
N GLY A 59 -23.11 -1.76 -9.38
CA GLY A 59 -23.25 -2.14 -10.79
C GLY A 59 -23.53 -0.96 -11.71
N ASN A 60 -22.93 0.20 -11.47
CA ASN A 60 -23.12 1.39 -12.29
C ASN A 60 -22.24 1.38 -13.54
N VAL A 61 -22.73 2.00 -14.61
CA VAL A 61 -21.94 2.27 -15.82
C VAL A 61 -20.78 3.20 -15.46
N PRO A 62 -19.52 2.87 -15.83
CA PRO A 62 -18.35 3.66 -15.47
C PRO A 62 -18.49 5.14 -15.79
N GLY A 63 -18.08 6.01 -14.86
CA GLY A 63 -18.18 7.47 -15.00
C GLY A 63 -19.58 8.05 -14.83
N THR A 64 -20.59 7.22 -14.53
CA THR A 64 -21.98 7.66 -14.32
C THR A 64 -22.52 7.15 -12.99
N LEU A 65 -23.68 7.67 -12.56
CA LEU A 65 -24.45 7.12 -11.44
C LEU A 65 -25.57 6.17 -11.88
N GLN A 66 -25.62 5.80 -13.17
CA GLN A 66 -26.68 4.95 -13.71
C GLN A 66 -26.33 3.47 -13.55
N LEU A 67 -27.28 2.67 -13.05
CA LEU A 67 -27.13 1.22 -12.96
C LEU A 67 -27.15 0.56 -14.34
N ALA A 68 -26.38 -0.52 -14.49
CA ALA A 68 -26.37 -1.33 -15.70
C ALA A 68 -27.75 -1.96 -15.96
N GLN A 69 -28.12 -2.04 -17.23
CA GLN A 69 -29.39 -2.62 -17.67
C GLN A 69 -29.46 -4.13 -17.37
N GLY A 70 -30.68 -4.67 -17.22
CA GLY A 70 -30.91 -6.10 -16.99
C GLY A 70 -31.09 -6.50 -15.52
N GLY A 71 -31.31 -5.52 -14.64
CA GLY A 71 -31.54 -5.71 -13.21
C GLY A 71 -30.38 -6.43 -12.54
N ILE A 72 -30.68 -7.28 -11.55
CA ILE A 72 -29.66 -7.94 -10.73
C ILE A 72 -28.57 -8.66 -11.54
N ARG A 73 -28.90 -9.26 -12.69
CA ARG A 73 -27.91 -9.95 -13.54
C ARG A 73 -26.93 -8.96 -14.19
N GLY A 74 -27.45 -7.86 -14.71
CA GLY A 74 -26.66 -6.80 -15.32
C GLY A 74 -25.79 -6.09 -14.30
N GLU A 75 -26.40 -5.69 -13.18
CA GLU A 75 -25.73 -5.02 -12.07
C GLU A 75 -24.64 -5.90 -11.45
N THR A 76 -24.90 -7.20 -11.23
CA THR A 76 -23.88 -8.12 -10.69
C THR A 76 -22.67 -8.22 -11.62
N ARG A 77 -22.90 -8.37 -12.93
CA ARG A 77 -21.80 -8.40 -13.91
C ARG A 77 -21.01 -7.09 -13.86
N GLN A 78 -21.70 -5.96 -13.91
CA GLN A 78 -21.06 -4.65 -13.89
C GLN A 78 -20.29 -4.40 -12.59
N THR A 79 -20.81 -4.83 -11.44
CA THR A 79 -20.12 -4.76 -10.16
C THR A 79 -18.79 -5.51 -10.21
N LEU A 80 -18.77 -6.72 -10.75
CA LEU A 80 -17.54 -7.52 -10.89
C LEU A 80 -16.54 -6.87 -11.85
N GLU A 81 -17.00 -6.28 -12.96
CA GLU A 81 -16.13 -5.51 -13.87
C GLU A 81 -15.58 -4.25 -13.18
N ASN A 82 -16.38 -3.57 -12.37
CA ASN A 82 -15.95 -2.39 -11.61
C ASN A 82 -14.92 -2.76 -10.52
N ILE A 83 -15.08 -3.92 -9.87
CA ILE A 83 -14.08 -4.49 -8.94
C ILE A 83 -12.79 -4.76 -9.68
N LYS A 84 -12.85 -5.49 -10.80
CA LYS A 84 -11.69 -5.82 -11.63
C LYS A 84 -10.92 -4.57 -12.04
N ALA A 85 -11.60 -3.58 -12.61
CA ALA A 85 -10.99 -2.33 -13.04
C ALA A 85 -10.32 -1.56 -11.88
N SER A 86 -10.93 -1.59 -10.69
CA SER A 86 -10.34 -0.96 -9.50
C SER A 86 -9.08 -1.69 -9.02
N LEU A 87 -9.09 -3.03 -9.00
CA LEU A 87 -7.92 -3.83 -8.63
C LEU A 87 -6.76 -3.58 -9.60
N GLU A 88 -7.04 -3.59 -10.91
CA GLU A 88 -6.04 -3.33 -11.95
C GLU A 88 -5.45 -1.91 -11.82
N LYS A 89 -6.29 -0.90 -11.55
CA LYS A 89 -5.86 0.50 -11.30
C LYS A 89 -4.84 0.59 -10.16
N TYR A 90 -4.96 -0.25 -9.14
CA TYR A 90 -4.07 -0.27 -7.97
C TYR A 90 -3.02 -1.39 -8.04
N GLY A 91 -2.73 -1.94 -9.23
CA GLY A 91 -1.66 -2.91 -9.44
C GLY A 91 -1.93 -4.30 -8.87
N SER A 92 -3.21 -4.71 -8.80
CA SER A 92 -3.65 -6.04 -8.37
C SER A 92 -4.52 -6.69 -9.46
N SER A 93 -5.19 -7.81 -9.15
CA SER A 93 -6.11 -8.49 -10.06
C SER A 93 -7.17 -9.30 -9.31
N LEU A 94 -8.21 -9.75 -10.01
CA LEU A 94 -9.20 -10.67 -9.43
C LEU A 94 -8.59 -11.98 -8.90
N GLY A 95 -7.44 -12.42 -9.43
CA GLY A 95 -6.76 -13.64 -8.98
C GLY A 95 -6.13 -13.51 -7.58
N GLU A 96 -5.90 -12.28 -7.11
CA GLU A 96 -5.33 -11.98 -5.79
C GLU A 96 -6.41 -11.78 -4.72
N VAL A 97 -7.69 -11.86 -5.08
CA VAL A 97 -8.81 -11.64 -4.16
C VAL A 97 -8.96 -12.83 -3.21
N VAL A 98 -8.93 -12.55 -1.91
CA VAL A 98 -9.02 -13.57 -0.86
C VAL A 98 -10.36 -13.59 -0.10
N LYS A 99 -11.18 -12.54 -0.22
CA LYS A 99 -12.47 -12.41 0.49
C LYS A 99 -13.41 -11.42 -0.19
#